data_AF-A0A7Y4Z980-F1
#
_entry.id   AF-A0A7Y4Z980-F1
#
_cell.length_a   1.000
_cell.length_b   1.000
_cell.length_c   1.000
_cell.angle_alpha   90.00
_cell.angle_beta   90.00
_cell.angle_gamma   90.00
#
_symmetry.space_group_name_H-M   'P 1'
#
loop_
_entity.id
_entity.type
_entity.pdbx_description
1 polymer ?
#
loop_
_entity_poly.entity_id
_entity_poly.type
_entity_poly.pdbx_seq_one_letter_code
_entity_poly.pdbx_strand_id
1 'polypeptide(L)' 'MTTKPNLDTLIVEPDQYRFIATWRVMIPLGRKIHNLREITVGHPPKSTAPARTANGKLHFSSINEAIAWKKHQDKPVDDA' A
#
# COMPACT_ATOMS: atom_id res chain seq x y z
N MET A 1 3.85 21.63 -3.51
CA MET A 1 5.12 20.88 -3.34
C MET A 1 4.89 19.88 -2.24
N THR A 2 4.91 18.58 -2.53
CA THR A 2 4.80 17.54 -1.49
C THR A 2 6.16 17.44 -0.78
N THR A 3 6.19 17.55 0.54
CA THR A 3 7.44 17.42 1.29
C THR A 3 7.77 15.96 1.53
N LYS A 4 9.07 15.63 1.60
CA LYS A 4 9.51 14.31 2.06
C LYS A 4 8.97 14.12 3.50
N PRO A 5 8.38 12.96 3.84
CA PRO A 5 7.98 12.67 5.21
C PRO A 5 9.18 12.80 6.15
N ASN A 6 9.00 13.52 7.25
CA ASN A 6 10.02 13.76 8.26
C ASN A 6 9.74 12.89 9.49
N LEU A 7 10.61 11.91 9.76
CA LEU A 7 10.61 11.21 11.05
C LEU A 7 11.27 12.12 12.06
N ASP A 8 10.50 12.69 12.97
CA ASP A 8 11.03 13.70 13.90
C ASP A 8 10.81 13.35 15.37
N THR A 9 9.93 12.39 15.66
CA THR A 9 9.61 11.99 17.03
C THR A 9 9.70 10.48 17.15
N LEU A 10 10.48 10.02 18.13
CA LEU A 10 10.56 8.63 18.55
C LEU A 10 10.26 8.59 20.05
N ILE A 11 9.20 7.87 20.42
CA ILE A 11 8.85 7.60 21.81
C ILE A 11 9.33 6.17 22.09
N VAL A 12 10.16 6.00 23.12
CA VAL A 12 10.64 4.69 23.53
C VAL A 12 10.01 4.36 24.89
N GLU A 13 9.44 3.17 25.02
CA GLU A 13 8.82 2.67 26.24
C GLU A 13 9.54 1.37 26.62
N PRO A 14 10.71 1.45 27.30
CA PRO A 14 11.59 0.31 27.53
C PRO A 14 10.93 -0.79 28.35
N ASP A 15 10.18 -0.40 29.40
CA ASP A 15 9.48 -1.34 30.29
C ASP A 15 8.42 -2.17 29.55
N GLN A 16 7.97 -1.68 28.40
CA GLN A 16 6.98 -2.33 27.54
C GLN A 16 7.60 -2.92 26.27
N TYR A 17 8.93 -2.90 26.14
CA TYR A 17 9.68 -3.40 24.99
C TYR A 17 9.15 -2.88 23.64
N ARG A 18 8.73 -1.62 23.58
CA ARG A 18 8.19 -1.02 22.36
C ARG A 18 8.67 0.39 22.14
N PHE A 19 8.48 0.85 20.91
CA PHE A 19 8.65 2.24 20.54
C PHE A 19 7.54 2.66 19.59
N ILE A 20 7.27 3.96 19.57
CA ILE A 20 6.34 4.61 18.66
C ILE A 20 7.15 5.61 17.85
N ALA A 21 7.03 5.53 16.53
CA ALA A 21 7.67 6.46 15.61
C ALA A 21 6.60 7.32 14.94
N THR A 22 6.80 8.63 14.93
CA THR A 22 5.86 9.60 14.33
C THR A 22 6.52 10.30 13.17
N TRP A 23 5.88 10.22 11.99
CA TRP A 23 6.28 10.94 10.79
C TRP A 23 5.34 12.12 10.55
N ARG A 24 5.90 13.30 10.27
CA ARG A 24 5.15 14.46 9.78
C ARG A 24 5.30 14.58 8.26
N VAL A 25 4.19 14.79 7.56
CA VAL A 25 4.17 15.06 6.12
C VAL A 25 3.26 16.25 5.84
N MET A 26 3.62 17.06 4.85
CA MET A 26 2.78 18.15 4.37
C MET A 26 2.45 17.93 2.89
N ILE A 27 1.15 17.94 2.59
CA ILE A 27 0.64 17.89 1.22
C ILE A 27 -0.21 19.13 0.96
N PRO A 28 -0.05 19.81 -0.20
CA PRO A 28 -0.95 20.87 -0.57
C PRO A 28 -2.31 20.27 -0.90
N LEU A 29 -3.31 20.54 -0.04
CA LEU A 29 -4.69 20.29 -0.41
C LEU A 29 -5.15 21.46 -1.28
N GLY A 30 -5.67 21.17 -2.46
CA GLY A 30 -6.27 22.19 -3.33
C GLY A 30 -7.48 22.87 -2.66
N ARG A 31 -8.25 23.64 -3.44
CA ARG A 31 -9.40 24.42 -2.91
C ARG A 31 -10.45 23.60 -2.13
N LYS A 32 -10.47 22.29 -2.31
CA LYS A 32 -11.49 21.37 -1.78
C LYS A 32 -10.84 20.31 -0.90
N ILE A 33 -11.05 20.40 0.41
CA ILE A 33 -10.50 19.46 1.40
C ILE A 33 -10.96 18.01 1.16
N HIS A 34 -12.17 17.83 0.63
CA HIS A 34 -12.75 16.53 0.28
C HIS A 34 -12.07 15.82 -0.90
N ASN A 35 -11.10 16.46 -1.56
CA ASN A 35 -10.27 15.78 -2.55
C ASN A 35 -9.26 14.82 -1.90
N LEU A 36 -9.00 14.95 -0.59
CA LEU A 36 -8.24 13.97 0.16
C LEU A 36 -9.14 12.76 0.45
N ARG A 37 -8.92 11.65 -0.29
CA ARG A 37 -9.71 10.42 -0.14
C ARG A 37 -9.18 9.49 0.93
N GLU A 38 -7.86 9.35 0.98
CA GLU A 38 -7.19 8.42 1.89
C GLU A 38 -5.73 8.87 2.15
N ILE A 39 -5.19 8.42 3.28
CA ILE A 39 -3.76 8.53 3.61
C ILE A 39 -3.24 7.12 3.82
N THR A 40 -2.44 6.63 2.87
CA THR A 40 -1.82 5.31 2.97
C THR A 40 -0.44 5.44 3.61
N VAL A 41 -0.24 4.77 4.74
CA VAL A 41 1.04 4.73 5.45
C VAL A 41 1.64 3.34 5.34
N GLY A 42 2.91 3.25 4.94
CA GLY A 42 3.63 1.98 4.77
C GLY A 42 3.79 1.58 3.30
N HIS A 43 4.13 0.31 3.07
CA HIS A 43 4.21 -0.22 1.70
C HIS A 43 2.80 -0.24 1.10
N PRO A 44 2.60 0.36 -0.09
CA PRO A 44 1.32 0.22 -0.77
C PRO A 44 1.06 -1.28 -0.96
N PRO A 45 -0.16 -1.77 -0.68
CA PRO A 45 -0.50 -3.15 -1.01
C PRO A 45 -0.21 -3.31 -2.50
N LYS A 46 0.71 -4.21 -2.85
CA LYS A 46 0.89 -4.59 -4.26
C LYS A 46 -0.48 -5.05 -4.72
N SER A 47 -1.04 -4.41 -5.75
CA SER A 47 -2.25 -4.90 -6.39
C SER A 47 -2.06 -6.38 -6.68
N THR A 48 -2.84 -7.23 -6.00
CA THR A 48 -2.85 -8.67 -6.26
C THR A 48 -3.53 -8.98 -7.58
N ALA A 49 -4.28 -8.02 -8.12
CA ALA A 49 -4.88 -8.11 -9.43
C ALA A 49 -3.88 -7.63 -10.52
N PRO A 50 -3.57 -8.48 -11.52
CA PRO A 50 -2.80 -8.06 -12.68
C PRO A 50 -3.54 -6.97 -13.45
N ALA A 51 -2.80 -5.97 -13.93
CA ALA A 51 -3.36 -4.92 -14.77
C ALA A 51 -3.93 -5.53 -16.06
N ARG A 52 -5.00 -4.95 -16.61
CA ARG A 52 -5.52 -5.34 -17.92
C ARG A 52 -4.93 -4.45 -19.00
N THR A 53 -4.46 -5.06 -20.08
CA THR A 53 -4.11 -4.36 -21.32
C THR A 53 -5.36 -3.78 -21.98
N ALA A 54 -5.18 -2.87 -22.95
CA ALA A 54 -6.27 -2.31 -23.74
C ALA A 54 -7.13 -3.38 -24.44
N ASN A 55 -6.55 -4.56 -24.69
CA ASN A 55 -7.22 -5.70 -25.33
C ASN A 55 -7.81 -6.69 -24.31
N GLY A 56 -7.91 -6.31 -23.03
CA GLY A 56 -8.49 -7.12 -21.96
C GLY A 56 -7.60 -8.25 -21.42
N LYS A 57 -6.42 -8.49 -22.01
CA LYS A 57 -5.47 -9.50 -21.52
C LYS A 57 -4.80 -9.05 -20.22
N LEU A 58 -4.54 -9.99 -19.32
CA LEU A 58 -3.80 -9.75 -18.09
C LEU A 58 -2.33 -9.44 -18.39
N HIS A 59 -1.81 -8.41 -17.77
CA HIS A 59 -0.43 -7.98 -17.83
C HIS A 59 0.25 -8.24 -16.49
N PHE A 60 1.35 -8.98 -16.53
CA PHE A 60 2.17 -9.32 -15.38
C PHE A 60 3.56 -8.69 -15.58
N SER A 61 4.12 -8.09 -14.53
CA SER A 61 5.47 -7.51 -14.54
C SER A 61 6.57 -8.56 -14.58
N SER A 62 6.27 -9.81 -14.18
CA SER A 62 7.20 -10.93 -14.22
C SER A 62 6.48 -12.28 -14.32
N ILE A 63 7.23 -13.31 -14.72
CA ILE A 63 6.75 -14.70 -14.74
C ILE A 63 6.31 -15.15 -13.34
N ASN A 64 7.06 -14.76 -12.29
CA ASN A 64 6.75 -15.11 -10.91
C ASN A 64 5.38 -14.56 -10.46
N GLU A 65 5.01 -13.37 -10.94
CA GLU A 65 3.70 -12.77 -10.67
C GLU A 65 2.57 -13.55 -11.34
N ALA A 66 2.77 -14.00 -12.59
CA ALA A 66 1.80 -14.83 -13.29
C ALA A 66 1.58 -16.18 -12.60
N ILE A 67 2.66 -16.81 -12.12
CA ILE A 67 2.60 -18.08 -11.37
C ILE A 67 1.85 -17.88 -10.06
N ALA A 68 2.15 -16.82 -9.30
CA ALA A 68 1.49 -16.52 -8.04
C ALA A 68 -0.02 -16.26 -8.23
N TRP A 69 -0.40 -15.51 -9.26
CA TRP A 69 -1.80 -15.24 -9.59
C TRP A 69 -2.55 -16.53 -9.93
N LYS A 70 -1.97 -17.42 -10.75
CA LYS A 70 -2.60 -18.72 -11.08
C LYS A 70 -2.80 -19.58 -9.83
N LYS A 71 -1.81 -19.67 -8.95
CA LYS A 71 -1.92 -20.42 -7.68
C LYS A 71 -3.00 -19.86 -6.76
N HIS A 72 -3.23 -18.55 -6.77
CA HIS A 72 -4.32 -17.92 -6.03
C HIS A 72 -5.70 -18.23 -6.60
N GLN A 73 -5.83 -18.43 -7.92
CA GLN A 73 -7.08 -18.85 -8.55
C GLN A 73 -7.40 -20.33 -8.35
N ASP A 74 -6.36 -21.18 -8.31
CA ASP A 74 -6.50 -22.62 -8.10
C ASP A 74 -6.75 -22.99 -6.63
N LYS A 75 -6.71 -22.02 -5.71
CA LYS A 75 -7.04 -22.27 -4.31
C LYS A 75 -8.56 -22.47 -4.21
N PRO A 76 -9.05 -23.62 -3.74
CA PRO A 76 -10.48 -23.83 -3.56
C PRO A 76 -11.02 -22.74 -2.64
N VAL A 77 -12.19 -22.20 -2.99
CA VAL A 77 -13.00 -21.40 -2.09
C VAL A 77 -13.34 -22.35 -0.93
N ASP A 78 -12.73 -22.16 0.23
CA ASP A 78 -13.18 -22.85 1.44
C ASP A 78 -14.61 -22.37 1.69
N ASP A 79 -15.57 -23.29 1.48
CA ASP A 79 -16.96 -23.11 1.89
C ASP A 79 -16.98 -23.00 3.42
N ALA A 80 -17.27 -21.80 3.92
CA ALA A 80 -17.59 -21.52 5.32
C ALA A 80 -19.00 -20.96 5.40
#